data_AF-A0A8B9GE58-F1
#
_entry.id   AF-A0A8B9GE58-F1
#
_cell.length_a   1.000
_cell.length_b   1.000
_cell.length_c   1.000
_cell.angle_alpha   90.00
_cell.angle_beta   90.00
_cell.angle_gamma   90.00
#
_symmetry.space_group_name_H-M   'P 1'
#
loop_
_entity.id
_entity.type
_entity.pdbx_description
1 polymer ?
#
loop_
_entity_poly.entity_id
_entity_poly.type
_entity_poly.pdbx_seq_one_letter_code
_entity_poly.pdbx_strand_id
1 'polypeptide(L)'
;QHPPALRAMWFPMSQLVLFAVLCRSGLSHPSCQLSRAESELRCRVPGGKLCSDRGRCECGVCICQVTESGKYYGPLCECHDWMCETYDGKICAGTCQCGRCKCANSEGNGLVYGKFCECDDRECIDDETEEICTGHGKCYCGNCYCEAGWHGDKCEFQCDITPWEIKKRCTSPDGKICSNRGTCVCGECTCHDVDPTGDWGDIHGDTCECDERNCKAVYDRYSDDFCSGHGQCNCGRCDCKEGWTGKKCEHPHSCPLSPEESAKKCQGNSNLSCSGRGKCECGQCTCFPPGDNRVYGKNCECDDRQCENVDGDVCGGHGICSCGRCICQDGWFGKLCQHSRKCNMTEEESRSLCESADGIVCSGKGSCHCGKCICSPQEWYISGDFCECDDRDCDKHDGLICTGNGVCSCGNCECWEGWNGNACEIWLGREYP
;
A
#
# COMPACT_ATOMS: atom_id res chain seq x y z
N GLN A 1 12.81 -66.20 9.94
CA GLN A 1 14.18 -65.66 9.91
C GLN A 1 14.23 -64.53 10.94
N HIS A 2 14.72 -64.82 12.15
CA HIS A 2 15.16 -63.80 13.11
C HIS A 2 16.64 -63.55 12.88
N PRO A 3 17.12 -62.30 13.00
CA PRO A 3 17.79 -61.87 14.25
C PRO A 3 17.65 -60.34 14.52
N PRO A 4 18.27 -59.77 15.56
CA PRO A 4 18.27 -60.19 16.96
C PRO A 4 17.77 -59.07 17.91
N ALA A 5 17.24 -59.49 19.05
CA ALA A 5 16.97 -58.65 20.21
C ALA A 5 18.30 -58.13 20.82
N LEU A 6 18.39 -56.81 21.00
CA LEU A 6 19.44 -56.17 21.77
C LEU A 6 19.13 -56.33 23.26
N ARG A 7 19.95 -57.17 23.90
CA ARG A 7 20.02 -57.42 25.33
C ARG A 7 20.24 -56.12 26.11
N ALA A 8 19.34 -55.83 27.05
CA ALA A 8 19.61 -54.94 28.16
C ALA A 8 20.78 -55.52 28.98
N MET A 9 21.94 -54.87 28.93
CA MET A 9 23.01 -55.14 29.88
C MET A 9 22.64 -54.48 31.21
N TRP A 10 22.22 -55.30 32.16
CA TRP A 10 22.33 -54.97 33.57
C TRP A 10 23.82 -54.96 33.94
N PHE A 11 24.36 -53.78 34.25
CA PHE A 11 25.53 -53.66 35.10
C PHE A 11 25.08 -53.08 36.46
N PRO A 12 25.56 -53.65 37.58
CA PRO A 12 25.00 -53.40 38.90
C PRO A 12 25.37 -52.00 39.43
N MET A 13 24.36 -51.28 39.91
CA MET A 13 24.51 -50.21 40.91
C MET A 13 25.14 -50.79 42.18
N SER A 14 26.47 -50.89 42.25
CA SER A 14 27.16 -51.25 43.51
C SER A 14 28.63 -50.82 43.58
N GLN A 15 29.06 -49.81 42.80
CA GLN A 15 30.42 -49.25 42.95
C GLN A 15 30.54 -47.71 42.99
N LEU A 16 29.43 -46.97 43.00
CA LEU A 16 29.46 -45.49 43.08
C LEU A 16 28.98 -44.90 44.41
N VAL A 17 28.77 -45.73 45.43
CA VAL A 17 28.36 -45.28 46.78
C VAL A 17 29.54 -45.23 47.76
N LEU A 18 30.75 -45.65 47.38
CA LEU A 18 31.92 -45.58 48.27
C LEU A 18 32.69 -44.25 48.28
N PHE A 19 32.33 -43.27 47.46
CA PHE A 19 32.96 -41.93 47.51
C PHE A 19 32.16 -40.88 48.30
N ALA A 20 30.93 -41.18 48.71
CA ALA A 20 30.02 -40.18 49.29
C ALA A 20 29.85 -40.27 50.83
N VAL A 21 30.74 -40.97 51.55
CA VAL A 21 30.65 -41.09 53.04
C VAL A 21 31.85 -40.50 53.79
N LEU A 22 32.88 -39.98 53.12
CA LEU A 22 34.07 -39.41 53.81
C LEU A 22 34.03 -37.89 54.04
N CYS A 23 32.85 -37.27 54.12
CA CYS A 23 32.74 -35.84 54.47
C CYS A 23 31.83 -35.57 55.67
N ARG A 24 31.84 -36.46 56.67
CA ARG A 24 31.31 -36.19 58.02
C ARG A 24 32.17 -36.83 59.10
N SER A 25 33.43 -36.42 59.19
CA SER A 25 34.25 -36.49 60.40
C SER A 25 35.54 -35.73 60.11
N GLY A 26 35.97 -34.85 61.01
CA GLY A 26 37.21 -34.07 60.89
C GLY A 26 38.46 -34.95 60.91
N LEU A 27 38.77 -35.58 59.78
CA LEU A 27 40.00 -36.34 59.53
C LEU A 27 40.81 -35.60 58.46
N SER A 28 42.05 -35.30 58.80
CA SER A 28 43.11 -34.85 57.90
C SER A 28 43.10 -35.62 56.58
N HIS A 29 43.07 -34.90 55.46
CA HIS A 29 43.22 -35.48 54.12
C HIS A 29 44.51 -36.32 54.02
N PRO A 30 44.53 -37.42 53.23
CA PRO A 30 45.72 -38.25 53.09
C PRO A 30 46.83 -37.42 52.44
N SER A 31 48.07 -37.65 52.86
CA SER A 31 49.28 -37.08 52.26
C SER A 31 49.20 -37.19 50.73
N CYS A 32 49.30 -36.07 50.03
CA CYS A 32 49.27 -36.04 48.58
C CYS A 32 50.35 -36.98 48.00
N GLN A 33 49.94 -37.94 47.19
CA GLN A 33 50.82 -38.94 46.57
C GLN A 33 51.56 -38.40 45.33
N LEU A 34 51.24 -37.18 44.89
CA LEU A 34 51.91 -36.52 43.78
C LEU A 34 53.10 -35.70 44.28
N SER A 35 54.20 -35.68 43.53
CA SER A 35 55.25 -34.69 43.78
C SER A 35 54.70 -33.28 43.52
N ARG A 36 55.31 -32.27 44.16
CA ARG A 36 54.89 -30.87 43.99
C ARG A 36 54.87 -30.45 42.52
N ALA A 37 55.86 -30.88 41.73
CA ALA A 37 55.94 -30.60 40.30
C ALA A 37 54.78 -31.23 39.50
N GLU A 38 54.41 -32.48 39.80
CA GLU A 38 53.31 -33.18 39.13
C GLU A 38 51.94 -32.61 39.51
N SER A 39 51.76 -32.23 40.78
CA SER A 39 50.57 -31.51 41.24
C SER A 39 50.42 -30.18 40.51
N GLU A 40 51.49 -29.38 40.45
CA GLU A 40 51.47 -28.07 39.79
C GLU A 40 51.26 -28.20 38.26
N LEU A 41 51.80 -29.25 37.63
CA LEU A 41 51.59 -29.50 36.19
C LEU A 41 50.11 -29.71 35.86
N ARG A 42 49.36 -30.45 36.70
CA ARG A 42 47.93 -30.71 36.51
C ARG A 42 47.05 -29.48 36.71
N CYS A 43 47.54 -28.50 37.47
CA CYS A 43 46.84 -27.25 37.77
C CYS A 43 47.22 -26.08 36.84
N ARG A 44 48.06 -26.31 35.83
CA ARG A 44 48.62 -25.24 34.98
C ARG A 44 47.79 -25.06 33.71
N VAL A 45 47.36 -23.81 33.43
CA VAL A 45 46.65 -23.47 32.18
C VAL A 45 47.62 -23.25 31.02
N PRO A 46 47.17 -23.36 29.75
CA PRO A 46 47.96 -22.94 28.59
C PRO A 46 48.40 -21.48 28.75
N GLY A 47 49.71 -21.21 28.76
CA GLY A 47 50.29 -19.91 29.14
C GLY A 47 50.95 -19.85 30.52
N GLY A 48 50.93 -20.95 31.27
CA GLY A 48 51.84 -21.19 32.40
C GLY A 48 51.35 -20.75 33.77
N LYS A 49 50.17 -20.14 33.88
CA LYS A 49 49.57 -19.71 35.15
C LYS A 49 49.00 -20.90 35.91
N LEU A 50 49.10 -20.90 37.24
CA LEU A 50 48.57 -21.95 38.09
C LEU A 50 47.14 -21.57 38.51
N CYS A 51 46.16 -22.43 38.24
CA CYS A 51 44.74 -22.17 38.53
C CYS A 51 44.26 -20.78 38.07
N SER A 52 44.71 -20.35 36.88
CA SER A 52 44.40 -19.05 36.28
C SER A 52 44.71 -17.81 37.17
N ASP A 53 45.62 -17.93 38.14
CA ASP A 53 45.90 -16.94 39.21
C ASP A 53 44.68 -16.61 40.10
N ARG A 54 43.65 -17.47 40.08
CA ARG A 54 42.35 -17.27 40.75
C ARG A 54 42.02 -18.39 41.73
N GLY A 55 43.00 -19.21 42.06
CA GLY A 55 42.85 -20.38 42.93
C GLY A 55 44.19 -20.90 43.45
N ARG A 56 44.13 -21.88 44.36
CA ARG A 56 45.30 -22.59 44.88
C ARG A 56 45.27 -24.05 44.42
N CYS A 57 46.42 -24.60 44.05
CA CYS A 57 46.52 -26.01 43.64
C CYS A 57 46.75 -26.89 44.87
N GLU A 58 45.87 -27.86 45.09
CA GLU A 58 46.00 -28.89 46.11
C GLU A 58 45.96 -30.27 45.45
N CYS A 59 47.10 -30.96 45.44
CA CYS A 59 47.25 -32.32 44.92
C CYS A 59 46.68 -32.53 43.50
N GLY A 60 46.97 -31.60 42.58
CA GLY A 60 46.54 -31.64 41.19
C GLY A 60 45.11 -31.17 40.94
N VAL A 61 44.45 -30.57 41.94
CA VAL A 61 43.11 -29.97 41.82
C VAL A 61 43.19 -28.49 42.19
N CYS A 62 42.58 -27.63 41.37
CA CYS A 62 42.48 -26.20 41.68
C CYS A 62 41.30 -25.92 42.62
N ILE A 63 41.59 -25.26 43.74
CA ILE A 63 40.61 -24.73 44.69
C ILE A 63 40.45 -23.23 44.39
N CYS A 64 39.34 -22.86 43.76
CA CYS A 64 39.09 -21.49 43.31
C CYS A 64 38.76 -20.54 44.47
N GLN A 65 39.27 -19.32 44.39
CA GLN A 65 39.01 -18.29 45.37
C GLN A 65 37.59 -17.73 45.24
N VAL A 66 37.00 -17.38 46.37
CA VAL A 66 35.71 -16.67 46.45
C VAL A 66 36.02 -15.26 46.95
N THR A 67 35.78 -14.25 46.11
CA THR A 67 35.97 -12.83 46.47
C THR A 67 34.61 -12.11 46.53
N GLU A 68 34.54 -10.92 47.14
CA GLU A 68 33.32 -10.10 47.19
C GLU A 68 32.79 -9.73 45.79
N SER A 69 33.65 -9.67 44.78
CA SER A 69 33.33 -9.42 43.37
C SER A 69 32.85 -10.65 42.59
N GLY A 70 32.74 -11.83 43.23
CA GLY A 70 32.17 -13.04 42.66
C GLY A 70 33.07 -14.28 42.80
N LYS A 71 32.50 -15.44 42.45
CA LYS A 71 33.15 -16.75 42.50
C LYS A 71 33.78 -17.10 41.15
N TYR A 72 34.90 -17.82 41.18
CA TYR A 72 35.52 -18.41 39.98
C TYR A 72 35.23 -19.91 39.93
N TYR A 73 35.03 -20.43 38.72
CA TYR A 73 34.62 -21.82 38.49
C TYR A 73 35.43 -22.47 37.36
N GLY A 74 35.32 -23.78 37.23
CA GLY A 74 36.06 -24.60 36.26
C GLY A 74 37.22 -25.38 36.90
N PRO A 75 37.69 -26.46 36.24
CA PRO A 75 38.77 -27.31 36.75
C PRO A 75 40.09 -26.57 37.00
N LEU A 76 40.31 -25.40 36.39
CA LEU A 76 41.50 -24.55 36.52
C LEU A 76 41.15 -23.09 36.91
N CYS A 77 39.95 -22.85 37.45
CA CYS A 77 39.44 -21.52 37.85
C CYS A 77 39.44 -20.49 36.70
N GLU A 78 39.21 -20.96 35.49
CA GLU A 78 39.27 -20.19 34.25
C GLU A 78 38.02 -19.31 34.02
N CYS A 79 36.89 -19.64 34.66
CA CYS A 79 35.59 -19.01 34.43
C CYS A 79 35.14 -18.09 35.57
N HIS A 80 34.33 -17.08 35.22
CA HIS A 80 33.70 -16.13 36.15
C HIS A 80 32.21 -15.95 35.78
N ASP A 81 31.33 -15.68 36.77
CA ASP A 81 29.86 -15.64 36.61
C ASP A 81 29.31 -14.60 35.62
N TRP A 82 30.14 -13.63 35.16
CA TRP A 82 29.66 -12.44 34.44
C TRP A 82 29.86 -12.45 32.91
N MET A 83 30.44 -13.49 32.32
CA MET A 83 30.62 -13.56 30.85
C MET A 83 29.72 -14.64 30.24
N CYS A 84 28.53 -14.24 29.80
CA CYS A 84 27.68 -15.02 28.91
C CYS A 84 27.62 -14.37 27.52
N GLU A 85 27.61 -15.19 26.47
CA GLU A 85 27.40 -14.71 25.11
C GLU A 85 26.02 -14.02 25.01
N THR A 86 25.95 -12.88 24.30
CA THR A 86 24.73 -12.09 24.10
C THR A 86 24.02 -12.48 22.81
N TYR A 87 22.70 -12.56 22.83
CA TYR A 87 21.84 -12.72 21.65
C TYR A 87 20.81 -11.59 21.63
N ASP A 88 20.68 -10.91 20.49
CA ASP A 88 19.78 -9.76 20.29
C ASP A 88 19.90 -8.66 21.37
N GLY A 89 21.13 -8.33 21.76
CA GLY A 89 21.42 -7.30 22.77
C GLY A 89 21.05 -7.67 24.21
N LYS A 90 20.48 -8.86 24.46
CA LYS A 90 20.14 -9.36 25.80
C LYS A 90 21.17 -10.41 26.26
N ILE A 91 21.51 -10.34 27.55
CA ILE A 91 22.25 -11.41 28.23
C ILE A 91 21.25 -12.54 28.47
N CYS A 92 21.75 -13.76 28.37
CA CYS A 92 21.02 -15.03 28.51
C CYS A 92 19.79 -14.98 29.46
N ALA A 93 18.61 -15.45 29.03
CA ALA A 93 17.36 -15.32 29.80
C ALA A 93 17.23 -16.28 31.00
N GLY A 94 18.26 -17.11 31.23
CA GLY A 94 18.34 -18.06 32.33
C GLY A 94 19.51 -17.79 33.27
N THR A 95 19.97 -18.82 33.99
CA THR A 95 21.15 -18.73 34.85
C THR A 95 22.42 -18.93 34.01
N CYS A 96 23.30 -17.92 33.97
CA CYS A 96 24.60 -18.03 33.33
C CYS A 96 25.54 -18.94 34.14
N GLN A 97 26.13 -19.94 33.49
CA GLN A 97 27.16 -20.79 34.09
C GLN A 97 28.33 -20.96 33.12
N CYS A 98 29.41 -20.18 33.30
CA CYS A 98 30.67 -20.31 32.55
C CYS A 98 30.44 -20.31 31.02
N GLY A 99 29.81 -19.25 30.50
CA GLY A 99 29.56 -19.05 29.06
C GLY A 99 28.40 -19.85 28.47
N ARG A 100 27.69 -20.67 29.26
CA ARG A 100 26.48 -21.38 28.84
C ARG A 100 25.26 -20.83 29.57
N CYS A 101 24.16 -20.63 28.85
CA CYS A 101 22.88 -20.32 29.46
C CYS A 101 22.20 -21.60 29.94
N LYS A 102 21.77 -21.60 31.20
CA LYS A 102 20.90 -22.64 31.75
C LYS A 102 19.49 -22.10 31.90
N CYS A 103 18.55 -22.61 31.11
CA CYS A 103 17.16 -22.14 31.12
C CYS A 103 16.47 -22.48 32.45
N ALA A 104 15.70 -21.53 32.98
CA ALA A 104 14.91 -21.70 34.19
C ALA A 104 13.64 -22.49 33.85
N ASN A 105 13.75 -23.81 33.83
CA ASN A 105 12.60 -24.70 33.71
C ASN A 105 12.11 -25.07 35.11
N SER A 106 10.94 -24.55 35.50
CA SER A 106 10.19 -25.04 36.65
C SER A 106 9.80 -26.50 36.39
N GLU A 107 10.31 -27.40 37.24
CA GLU A 107 9.91 -28.81 37.36
C GLU A 107 10.04 -29.71 36.11
N GLY A 108 10.96 -29.39 35.18
CA GLY A 108 11.43 -30.36 34.19
C GLY A 108 10.66 -30.43 32.86
N ASN A 109 9.72 -29.50 32.62
CA ASN A 109 8.90 -29.50 31.40
C ASN A 109 9.68 -29.09 30.13
N GLY A 110 10.87 -28.51 30.27
CA GLY A 110 11.75 -28.19 29.12
C GLY A 110 11.22 -27.13 28.15
N LEU A 111 10.18 -26.39 28.53
CA LEU A 111 9.45 -25.44 27.67
C LEU A 111 10.28 -24.20 27.32
N VAL A 112 11.26 -23.84 28.15
CA VAL A 112 12.25 -22.81 27.81
C VAL A 112 13.52 -23.49 27.33
N TYR A 113 13.89 -23.23 26.08
CA TYR A 113 15.04 -23.84 25.42
C TYR A 113 15.71 -22.88 24.42
N GLY A 114 16.77 -23.36 23.78
CA GLY A 114 17.66 -22.56 22.95
C GLY A 114 19.03 -22.34 23.61
N LYS A 115 20.00 -21.85 22.83
CA LYS A 115 21.38 -21.68 23.31
C LYS A 115 21.46 -20.55 24.36
N PHE A 116 20.53 -19.61 24.30
CA PHE A 116 20.41 -18.42 25.12
C PHE A 116 19.12 -18.38 25.95
N CYS A 117 18.29 -19.43 25.85
CA CYS A 117 16.94 -19.50 26.40
C CYS A 117 15.99 -18.48 25.78
N GLU A 118 16.13 -18.32 24.47
CA GLU A 118 15.41 -17.38 23.62
C GLU A 118 14.00 -17.85 23.25
N CYS A 119 13.71 -19.15 23.39
CA CYS A 119 12.40 -19.71 23.11
C CYS A 119 11.68 -20.09 24.39
N ASP A 120 10.43 -19.65 24.51
CA ASP A 120 9.56 -19.92 25.64
C ASP A 120 8.21 -20.48 25.18
N ASP A 121 8.07 -21.80 25.18
CA ASP A 121 6.84 -22.48 24.77
C ASP A 121 5.73 -22.40 25.85
N ARG A 122 5.98 -21.75 27.00
CA ARG A 122 4.92 -21.51 28.00
C ARG A 122 3.86 -20.55 27.47
N GLU A 123 4.20 -19.69 26.52
CA GLU A 123 3.26 -18.75 25.89
C GLU A 123 2.14 -19.48 25.12
N CYS A 124 2.42 -20.70 24.67
CA CYS A 124 1.46 -21.55 23.95
C CYS A 124 0.50 -22.32 24.87
N ILE A 125 0.73 -22.32 26.19
CA ILE A 125 -0.17 -23.00 27.13
C ILE A 125 -1.43 -22.17 27.29
N ASP A 126 -2.57 -22.80 27.08
CA ASP A 126 -3.85 -22.18 27.33
C ASP A 126 -4.21 -22.20 28.83
N ASP A 127 -4.72 -21.08 29.34
CA ASP A 127 -4.95 -20.91 30.77
C ASP A 127 -6.21 -21.65 31.26
N GLU A 128 -7.16 -21.97 30.36
CA GLU A 128 -8.39 -22.70 30.70
C GLU A 128 -8.21 -24.21 30.60
N THR A 129 -7.53 -24.67 29.54
CA THR A 129 -7.35 -26.10 29.24
C THR A 129 -6.05 -26.68 29.79
N GLU A 130 -5.08 -25.83 30.16
CA GLU A 130 -3.69 -26.21 30.53
C GLU A 130 -2.95 -27.00 29.43
N GLU A 131 -3.49 -27.03 28.21
CA GLU A 131 -2.91 -27.73 27.07
C GLU A 131 -2.11 -26.78 26.17
N ILE A 132 -1.06 -27.31 25.54
CA ILE A 132 -0.27 -26.57 24.54
C ILE A 132 -1.10 -26.46 23.26
N CYS A 133 -1.38 -25.24 22.83
CA CYS A 133 -2.20 -24.96 21.64
C CYS A 133 -3.55 -25.69 21.66
N THR A 134 -4.20 -25.72 22.84
CA THR A 134 -5.50 -26.37 23.12
C THR A 134 -5.62 -27.82 22.62
N GLY A 135 -4.48 -28.50 22.44
CA GLY A 135 -4.43 -29.86 21.90
C GLY A 135 -4.59 -29.94 20.37
N HIS A 136 -4.76 -28.80 19.68
CA HIS A 136 -5.03 -28.70 18.26
C HIS A 136 -3.89 -28.07 17.44
N GLY A 137 -2.67 -28.15 17.95
CA GLY A 137 -1.51 -27.62 17.26
C GLY A 137 -0.18 -28.02 17.86
N LYS A 138 0.90 -27.46 17.31
CA LYS A 138 2.26 -27.61 17.83
C LYS A 138 2.84 -26.24 18.14
N CYS A 139 3.40 -26.06 19.33
CA CYS A 139 4.12 -24.86 19.70
C CYS A 139 5.55 -24.89 19.16
N TYR A 140 6.01 -23.78 18.61
CA TYR A 140 7.42 -23.54 18.33
C TYR A 140 7.78 -22.12 18.76
N CYS A 141 8.61 -22.00 19.80
CA CYS A 141 9.18 -20.75 20.27
C CYS A 141 8.08 -19.70 20.57
N GLY A 142 7.08 -20.10 21.37
CA GLY A 142 5.96 -19.24 21.77
C GLY A 142 4.84 -19.06 20.73
N ASN A 143 4.93 -19.70 19.56
CA ASN A 143 3.92 -19.59 18.51
C ASN A 143 3.24 -20.93 18.23
N CYS A 144 1.91 -20.97 18.24
CA CYS A 144 1.15 -22.16 17.89
C CYS A 144 0.96 -22.32 16.38
N TYR A 145 1.25 -23.52 15.89
CA TYR A 145 1.01 -23.92 14.50
C TYR A 145 -0.14 -24.93 14.50
N CYS A 146 -1.32 -24.43 14.17
CA CYS A 146 -2.57 -25.18 14.29
C CYS A 146 -2.73 -26.28 13.23
N GLU A 147 -3.47 -27.32 13.61
CA GLU A 147 -3.93 -28.36 12.71
C GLU A 147 -4.99 -27.83 11.74
N ALA A 148 -5.19 -28.54 10.64
CA ALA A 148 -6.11 -28.09 9.60
C ALA A 148 -7.55 -27.93 10.13
N GLY A 149 -8.10 -26.72 10.02
CA GLY A 149 -9.44 -26.37 10.51
C GLY A 149 -9.45 -25.69 11.88
N TRP A 150 -8.30 -25.58 12.53
CA TRP A 150 -8.12 -24.85 13.79
C TRP A 150 -7.36 -23.55 13.59
N HIS A 151 -7.76 -22.52 14.33
CA HIS A 151 -7.32 -21.14 14.19
C HIS A 151 -7.25 -20.47 15.57
N GLY A 152 -6.63 -19.29 15.64
CA GLY A 152 -6.38 -18.57 16.89
C GLY A 152 -4.92 -18.67 17.32
N ASP A 153 -4.53 -17.80 18.26
CA ASP A 153 -3.15 -17.72 18.75
C ASP A 153 -2.75 -18.95 19.56
N LYS A 154 -3.74 -19.65 20.14
CA LYS A 154 -3.57 -20.93 20.84
C LYS A 154 -4.39 -22.06 20.19
N CYS A 155 -4.80 -21.92 18.93
CA CYS A 155 -5.60 -22.90 18.18
C CYS A 155 -6.98 -23.24 18.77
N GLU A 156 -7.60 -22.31 19.48
CA GLU A 156 -8.85 -22.47 20.22
C GLU A 156 -10.12 -22.42 19.34
N PHE A 157 -10.03 -21.95 18.10
CA PHE A 157 -11.19 -21.77 17.21
C PHE A 157 -11.25 -22.85 16.13
N GLN A 158 -12.37 -23.57 16.05
CA GLN A 158 -12.65 -24.51 14.96
C GLN A 158 -13.56 -23.86 13.92
N CYS A 159 -13.20 -23.93 12.64
CA CYS A 159 -14.11 -23.51 11.57
C CYS A 159 -15.00 -24.66 11.11
N ASP A 160 -16.31 -24.41 10.98
CA ASP A 160 -17.28 -25.37 10.42
C ASP A 160 -17.16 -25.57 8.90
N ILE A 161 -16.28 -24.79 8.26
CA ILE A 161 -16.05 -24.82 6.82
C ILE A 161 -14.65 -25.34 6.50
N THR A 162 -14.54 -25.93 5.33
CA THR A 162 -13.33 -26.64 4.92
C THR A 162 -12.21 -25.67 4.46
N PRO A 163 -10.93 -26.06 4.54
CA PRO A 163 -9.81 -25.16 4.20
C PRO A 163 -9.86 -24.56 2.78
N TRP A 164 -10.37 -25.31 1.80
CA TRP A 164 -10.55 -24.80 0.43
C TRP A 164 -11.65 -23.74 0.33
N GLU A 165 -12.75 -23.88 1.10
CA GLU A 165 -13.82 -22.89 1.16
C GLU A 165 -13.35 -21.61 1.85
N ILE A 166 -12.57 -21.74 2.94
CA ILE A 166 -11.92 -20.61 3.62
C ILE A 166 -11.07 -19.83 2.62
N LYS A 167 -10.16 -20.54 1.92
CA LYS A 167 -9.28 -19.92 0.91
C LYS A 167 -10.09 -19.22 -0.18
N LYS A 168 -11.14 -19.86 -0.68
CA LYS A 168 -11.99 -19.30 -1.74
C LYS A 168 -12.69 -18.02 -1.29
N ARG A 169 -13.25 -17.98 -0.08
CA ARG A 169 -13.97 -16.81 0.44
C ARG A 169 -13.06 -15.62 0.70
N CYS A 170 -11.85 -15.86 1.21
CA CYS A 170 -10.90 -14.79 1.49
C CYS A 170 -10.03 -14.37 0.30
N THR A 171 -10.15 -15.03 -0.87
CA THR A 171 -9.37 -14.65 -2.06
C THR A 171 -10.04 -13.47 -2.74
N SER A 172 -9.38 -12.32 -2.71
CA SER A 172 -9.82 -11.08 -3.36
C SER A 172 -9.71 -11.16 -4.90
N PRO A 173 -10.31 -10.21 -5.63
CA PRO A 173 -10.24 -10.16 -7.10
C PRO A 173 -8.80 -10.05 -7.66
N ASP A 174 -7.87 -9.53 -6.86
CA ASP A 174 -6.44 -9.44 -7.19
C ASP A 174 -5.68 -10.77 -7.02
N GLY A 175 -6.37 -11.83 -6.58
CA GLY A 175 -5.83 -13.16 -6.35
C GLY A 175 -5.08 -13.32 -5.02
N LYS A 176 -5.07 -12.30 -4.15
CA LYS A 176 -4.43 -12.35 -2.84
C LYS A 176 -5.46 -12.66 -1.75
N ILE A 177 -4.99 -13.21 -0.62
CA ILE A 177 -5.84 -13.43 0.56
C ILE A 177 -6.02 -12.10 1.27
N CYS A 178 -7.27 -11.65 1.43
CA CYS A 178 -7.65 -10.37 2.04
C CYS A 178 -6.80 -9.18 1.53
N SER A 179 -6.51 -9.16 0.22
CA SER A 179 -5.69 -8.16 -0.48
C SER A 179 -4.30 -7.89 0.12
N ASN A 180 -3.76 -8.81 0.93
CA ASN A 180 -2.60 -8.60 1.83
C ASN A 180 -2.77 -7.39 2.78
N ARG A 181 -4.01 -6.98 3.05
CA ARG A 181 -4.39 -5.84 3.90
C ARG A 181 -5.31 -6.27 5.05
N GLY A 182 -5.42 -7.57 5.28
CA GLY A 182 -6.17 -8.14 6.38
C GLY A 182 -5.82 -9.60 6.64
N THR A 183 -6.38 -10.14 7.70
CA THR A 183 -6.23 -11.54 8.11
C THR A 183 -7.50 -12.32 7.79
N CYS A 184 -7.36 -13.50 7.18
CA CYS A 184 -8.49 -14.40 6.89
C CYS A 184 -8.73 -15.38 8.04
N VAL A 185 -9.93 -15.39 8.62
CA VAL A 185 -10.35 -16.34 9.66
C VAL A 185 -11.71 -16.92 9.27
N CYS A 186 -11.83 -18.25 9.21
CA CYS A 186 -13.08 -18.96 8.84
C CYS A 186 -13.81 -18.43 7.59
N GLY A 187 -13.07 -17.92 6.61
CA GLY A 187 -13.65 -17.42 5.35
C GLY A 187 -14.14 -15.97 5.42
N GLU A 188 -13.78 -15.23 6.46
CA GLU A 188 -14.04 -13.81 6.63
C GLU A 188 -12.71 -13.06 6.80
N CYS A 189 -12.59 -11.89 6.19
CA CYS A 189 -11.40 -11.06 6.26
C CYS A 189 -11.56 -9.98 7.34
N THR A 190 -10.62 -9.94 8.28
CA THR A 190 -10.47 -8.82 9.23
C THR A 190 -9.42 -7.86 8.70
N CYS A 191 -9.84 -6.68 8.26
CA CYS A 191 -8.95 -5.69 7.66
C CYS A 191 -8.08 -5.01 8.72
N HIS A 192 -6.84 -4.70 8.34
CA HIS A 192 -5.93 -3.94 9.20
C HIS A 192 -6.28 -2.44 9.10
N ASP A 193 -6.22 -1.73 10.22
CA ASP A 193 -6.45 -0.28 10.26
C ASP A 193 -5.29 0.54 9.67
N VAL A 194 -4.17 -0.12 9.35
CA VAL A 194 -2.91 0.53 8.95
C VAL A 194 -2.30 -0.20 7.75
N ASP A 195 -2.11 0.52 6.65
CA ASP A 195 -1.34 0.03 5.51
C ASP A 195 0.15 -0.09 5.90
N PRO A 196 0.92 -1.10 5.43
CA PRO A 196 2.37 -1.20 5.66
C PRO A 196 3.20 0.03 5.21
N THR A 197 2.60 0.96 4.46
CA THR A 197 3.18 2.27 4.11
C THR A 197 3.10 3.32 5.22
N GLY A 198 2.32 3.10 6.28
CA GLY A 198 2.21 4.00 7.45
C GLY A 198 1.22 5.16 7.29
N ASP A 199 0.45 5.19 6.20
CA ASP A 199 -0.66 6.13 6.03
C ASP A 199 -1.95 5.53 6.61
N TRP A 200 -2.68 6.34 7.39
CA TRP A 200 -3.96 5.99 7.99
C TRP A 200 -5.07 5.96 6.93
N GLY A 201 -5.93 4.94 6.96
CA GLY A 201 -7.15 4.89 6.15
C GLY A 201 -8.05 3.72 6.57
N ASP A 202 -9.36 3.92 6.51
CA ASP A 202 -10.35 2.88 6.80
C ASP A 202 -10.29 1.82 5.68
N ILE A 203 -9.53 0.73 5.89
CA ILE A 203 -9.49 -0.40 4.94
C ILE A 203 -10.73 -1.26 5.18
N HIS A 204 -11.49 -1.53 4.12
CA HIS A 204 -12.75 -2.25 4.21
C HIS A 204 -13.02 -3.08 2.95
N GLY A 205 -14.17 -3.77 2.94
CA GLY A 205 -14.56 -4.72 1.89
C GLY A 205 -14.45 -6.17 2.35
N ASP A 206 -15.19 -7.07 1.71
CA ASP A 206 -15.27 -8.50 2.09
C ASP A 206 -13.90 -9.18 2.04
N THR A 207 -12.98 -8.65 1.25
CA THR A 207 -11.60 -9.13 1.08
C THR A 207 -10.55 -8.02 1.28
N CYS A 208 -10.88 -6.98 2.04
CA CYS A 208 -10.00 -5.83 2.35
C CYS A 208 -9.38 -5.15 1.11
N GLU A 209 -10.11 -5.18 0.00
CA GLU A 209 -9.68 -4.66 -1.28
C GLU A 209 -9.86 -3.14 -1.41
N CYS A 210 -10.55 -2.52 -0.45
CA CYS A 210 -10.98 -1.13 -0.50
C CYS A 210 -10.29 -0.26 0.55
N ASP A 211 -10.07 1.00 0.19
CA ASP A 211 -9.74 2.07 1.13
C ASP A 211 -10.48 3.36 0.70
N GLU A 212 -10.42 4.41 1.53
CA GLU A 212 -11.10 5.70 1.33
C GLU A 212 -10.83 6.34 -0.06
N ARG A 213 -9.71 6.03 -0.71
CA ARG A 213 -9.34 6.56 -2.04
C ARG A 213 -10.15 5.92 -3.16
N ASN A 214 -10.74 4.74 -2.94
CA ASN A 214 -11.57 4.06 -3.93
C ASN A 214 -12.94 4.74 -4.12
N CYS A 215 -13.32 5.66 -3.22
CA CYS A 215 -14.60 6.37 -3.28
C CYS A 215 -14.56 7.65 -4.13
N LYS A 216 -13.41 7.99 -4.71
CA LYS A 216 -13.27 9.19 -5.56
C LYS A 216 -14.24 9.22 -6.75
N ALA A 217 -14.61 8.05 -7.28
CA ALA A 217 -15.56 7.94 -8.39
C ALA A 217 -17.02 8.32 -7.97
N VAL A 218 -17.36 8.14 -6.69
CA VAL A 218 -18.69 8.42 -6.13
C VAL A 218 -18.76 9.72 -5.34
N TYR A 219 -17.64 10.43 -5.20
CA TYR A 219 -17.63 11.80 -4.71
C TYR A 219 -18.43 12.70 -5.67
N ASP A 220 -19.32 13.50 -5.10
CA ASP A 220 -20.01 14.57 -5.81
C ASP A 220 -19.46 15.92 -5.34
N ARG A 221 -18.81 16.62 -6.27
CA ARG A 221 -18.22 17.95 -6.03
C ARG A 221 -19.28 19.00 -5.68
N TYR A 222 -20.55 18.82 -6.09
CA TYR A 222 -21.59 19.82 -5.87
C TYR A 222 -22.27 19.70 -4.51
N SER A 223 -22.36 18.49 -3.94
CA SER A 223 -22.79 18.29 -2.56
C SER A 223 -21.62 18.31 -1.56
N ASP A 224 -20.38 18.22 -2.05
CA ASP A 224 -19.17 18.02 -1.24
C ASP A 224 -19.28 16.77 -0.34
N ASP A 225 -19.95 15.73 -0.85
CA ASP A 225 -20.26 14.51 -0.12
C ASP A 225 -20.03 13.28 -1.01
N PHE A 226 -19.75 12.14 -0.37
CA PHE A 226 -19.76 10.83 -1.04
C PHE A 226 -21.20 10.32 -1.11
N CYS A 227 -21.56 9.68 -2.24
CA CYS A 227 -22.89 9.07 -2.40
C CYS A 227 -24.04 10.07 -2.13
N SER A 228 -23.84 11.33 -2.52
CA SER A 228 -24.79 12.44 -2.32
C SER A 228 -25.23 12.63 -0.85
N GLY A 229 -24.46 12.14 0.14
CA GLY A 229 -24.83 12.12 1.56
C GLY A 229 -25.91 11.09 1.94
N HIS A 230 -26.41 10.35 0.96
CA HIS A 230 -27.54 9.42 1.08
C HIS A 230 -27.15 7.94 1.01
N GLY A 231 -25.86 7.64 1.08
CA GLY A 231 -25.36 6.27 1.13
C GLY A 231 -23.99 6.18 1.78
N GLN A 232 -23.56 4.95 2.04
CA GLN A 232 -22.19 4.65 2.43
C GLN A 232 -21.41 4.16 1.21
N CYS A 233 -20.19 4.66 1.01
CA CYS A 233 -19.36 4.18 -0.07
C CYS A 233 -18.69 2.87 0.31
N ASN A 234 -18.87 1.84 -0.53
CA ASN A 234 -18.24 0.54 -0.45
C ASN A 234 -17.52 0.27 -1.77
N CYS A 235 -16.19 0.40 -1.78
CA CYS A 235 -15.33 0.11 -2.93
C CYS A 235 -15.70 0.87 -4.22
N GLY A 236 -15.99 2.16 -4.12
CA GLY A 236 -16.38 2.96 -5.28
C GLY A 236 -17.81 2.71 -5.77
N ARG A 237 -18.62 1.97 -5.00
CA ARG A 237 -20.07 1.86 -5.16
C ARG A 237 -20.78 2.46 -3.94
N CYS A 238 -21.97 3.00 -4.14
CA CYS A 238 -22.78 3.51 -3.04
C CYS A 238 -23.85 2.50 -2.61
N ASP A 239 -23.90 2.24 -1.30
CA ASP A 239 -25.00 1.54 -0.66
C ASP A 239 -25.97 2.57 -0.09
N CYS A 240 -27.11 2.72 -0.77
CA CYS A 240 -28.07 3.77 -0.47
C CYS A 240 -28.88 3.47 0.77
N LYS A 241 -29.11 4.52 1.57
CA LYS A 241 -30.04 4.49 2.70
C LYS A 241 -31.46 4.21 2.20
N GLU A 242 -32.29 3.65 3.07
CA GLU A 242 -33.69 3.35 2.75
C GLU A 242 -34.39 4.60 2.19
N GLY A 243 -35.05 4.45 1.03
CA GLY A 243 -35.70 5.56 0.34
C GLY A 243 -34.83 6.30 -0.68
N TRP A 244 -33.57 5.89 -0.91
CA TRP A 244 -32.68 6.45 -1.95
C TRP A 244 -32.24 5.39 -2.97
N THR A 245 -32.01 5.83 -4.20
CA THR A 245 -31.63 5.01 -5.35
C THR A 245 -30.70 5.78 -6.30
N GLY A 246 -30.17 5.11 -7.33
CA GLY A 246 -29.15 5.66 -8.22
C GLY A 246 -27.74 5.14 -7.91
N LYS A 247 -26.78 5.43 -8.79
CA LYS A 247 -25.40 4.91 -8.64
C LYS A 247 -24.63 5.60 -7.51
N LYS A 248 -24.98 6.85 -7.25
CA LYS A 248 -24.45 7.73 -6.21
C LYS A 248 -25.51 8.07 -5.16
N CYS A 249 -26.58 7.27 -5.05
CA CYS A 249 -27.73 7.54 -4.17
C CYS A 249 -28.35 8.92 -4.37
N GLU A 250 -28.32 9.36 -5.62
CA GLU A 250 -28.70 10.70 -6.01
C GLU A 250 -30.23 10.89 -6.03
N HIS A 251 -31.04 9.83 -6.21
CA HIS A 251 -32.49 9.94 -6.41
C HIS A 251 -33.30 9.41 -5.24
N PRO A 252 -34.42 10.07 -4.86
CA PRO A 252 -35.37 9.50 -3.92
C PRO A 252 -36.24 8.41 -4.59
N HIS A 253 -36.55 7.34 -3.86
CA HIS A 253 -37.39 6.23 -4.32
C HIS A 253 -38.83 6.65 -4.65
N SER A 254 -39.37 7.61 -3.92
CA SER A 254 -40.67 8.23 -4.19
C SER A 254 -40.46 9.72 -4.41
N CYS A 255 -41.08 10.26 -5.45
CA CYS A 255 -40.95 11.68 -5.73
C CYS A 255 -42.04 12.48 -5.01
N PRO A 256 -41.70 13.36 -4.05
CA PRO A 256 -42.67 14.22 -3.39
C PRO A 256 -43.10 15.42 -4.25
N LEU A 257 -42.43 15.66 -5.39
CA LEU A 257 -42.67 16.81 -6.26
C LEU A 257 -43.68 16.49 -7.37
N SER A 258 -44.44 17.49 -7.78
CA SER A 258 -45.21 17.40 -9.01
C SER A 258 -44.28 17.35 -10.25
N PRO A 259 -44.76 16.82 -11.39
CA PRO A 259 -43.96 16.78 -12.62
C PRO A 259 -43.45 18.16 -13.08
N GLU A 260 -44.24 19.22 -12.86
CA GLU A 260 -43.90 20.59 -13.22
C GLU A 260 -42.83 21.19 -12.31
N GLU A 261 -42.92 20.95 -10.99
CA GLU A 261 -41.90 21.39 -10.03
C GLU A 261 -40.58 20.65 -10.24
N SER A 262 -40.66 19.35 -10.53
CA SER A 262 -39.51 18.54 -10.92
C SER A 262 -38.84 19.11 -12.18
N ALA A 263 -39.62 19.39 -13.23
CA ALA A 263 -39.08 19.96 -14.47
C ALA A 263 -38.42 21.32 -14.27
N LYS A 264 -39.04 22.22 -13.47
CA LYS A 264 -38.46 23.53 -13.14
C LYS A 264 -37.12 23.41 -12.40
N LYS A 265 -37.00 22.47 -11.46
CA LYS A 265 -35.72 22.25 -10.76
C LYS A 265 -34.63 21.74 -11.70
N CYS A 266 -34.99 20.86 -12.63
CA CYS A 266 -34.05 20.31 -13.61
C CYS A 266 -33.69 21.28 -14.76
N GLN A 267 -34.47 22.33 -14.96
CA GLN A 267 -34.22 23.31 -16.02
C GLN A 267 -33.01 24.22 -15.70
N GLY A 268 -32.80 24.57 -14.42
CA GLY A 268 -31.67 25.40 -14.01
C GLY A 268 -31.67 26.75 -14.74
N ASN A 269 -30.53 27.09 -15.36
CA ASN A 269 -30.36 28.31 -16.18
C ASN A 269 -30.55 28.05 -17.69
N SER A 270 -30.85 26.81 -18.08
CA SER A 270 -31.08 26.45 -19.48
C SER A 270 -32.57 26.55 -19.81
N ASN A 271 -32.94 26.70 -21.08
CA ASN A 271 -34.33 26.55 -21.51
C ASN A 271 -34.77 25.08 -21.60
N LEU A 272 -33.82 24.14 -21.52
CA LEU A 272 -34.06 22.70 -21.62
C LEU A 272 -33.78 22.02 -20.28
N SER A 273 -34.64 21.06 -19.92
CA SER A 273 -34.45 20.22 -18.73
C SER A 273 -33.14 19.43 -18.83
N CYS A 274 -32.32 19.49 -17.78
CA CYS A 274 -30.98 18.88 -17.71
C CYS A 274 -30.09 19.24 -18.92
N SER A 275 -30.21 20.49 -19.40
CA SER A 275 -29.48 21.01 -20.56
C SER A 275 -29.63 20.17 -21.84
N GLY A 276 -30.67 19.34 -21.93
CA GLY A 276 -30.88 18.38 -23.02
C GLY A 276 -29.92 17.18 -23.04
N ARG A 277 -29.09 17.02 -22.00
CA ARG A 277 -28.02 16.01 -21.91
C ARG A 277 -28.25 14.99 -20.80
N GLY A 278 -29.43 15.00 -20.20
CA GLY A 278 -29.77 14.11 -19.10
C GLY A 278 -31.27 13.90 -18.96
N LYS A 279 -31.63 12.94 -18.12
CA LYS A 279 -33.01 12.68 -17.71
C LYS A 279 -33.29 13.36 -16.37
N CYS A 280 -34.39 14.09 -16.30
CA CYS A 280 -34.87 14.66 -15.06
C CYS A 280 -35.73 13.66 -14.29
N GLU A 281 -35.35 13.36 -13.06
CA GLU A 281 -36.10 12.52 -12.12
C GLU A 281 -36.18 13.26 -10.78
N CYS A 282 -37.40 13.60 -10.35
CA CYS A 282 -37.68 14.30 -9.10
C CYS A 282 -36.88 15.59 -8.82
N GLY A 283 -36.60 16.39 -9.85
CA GLY A 283 -35.84 17.63 -9.72
C GLY A 283 -34.32 17.43 -9.68
N GLN A 284 -33.84 16.22 -9.96
CA GLN A 284 -32.43 15.89 -10.13
C GLN A 284 -32.17 15.33 -11.53
N CYS A 285 -31.01 15.67 -12.08
CA CYS A 285 -30.62 15.30 -13.44
C CYS A 285 -29.65 14.11 -13.42
N THR A 286 -30.00 13.06 -14.13
CA THR A 286 -29.08 11.97 -14.49
C THR A 286 -28.47 12.27 -15.85
N CYS A 287 -27.18 12.63 -15.88
CA CYS A 287 -26.49 12.95 -17.13
C CYS A 287 -26.22 11.69 -17.96
N PHE A 288 -26.26 11.85 -19.29
CA PHE A 288 -26.05 10.76 -20.24
C PHE A 288 -24.82 11.01 -21.14
N PRO A 289 -24.17 9.92 -21.62
CA PRO A 289 -24.52 8.51 -21.39
C PRO A 289 -24.20 8.02 -19.97
N PRO A 290 -25.00 7.09 -19.40
CA PRO A 290 -24.88 6.72 -18.00
C PRO A 290 -23.60 5.90 -17.77
N GLY A 291 -22.69 6.42 -16.95
CA GLY A 291 -21.36 5.84 -16.73
C GLY A 291 -20.22 6.57 -17.45
N ASP A 292 -20.53 7.57 -18.28
CA ASP A 292 -19.57 8.53 -18.77
C ASP A 292 -19.55 9.74 -17.84
N ASN A 293 -18.39 10.04 -17.26
CA ASN A 293 -18.21 11.16 -16.33
C ASN A 293 -17.91 12.48 -17.05
N ARG A 294 -17.81 12.49 -18.38
CA ARG A 294 -17.52 13.70 -19.17
C ARG A 294 -18.63 14.74 -19.08
N VAL A 295 -19.89 14.31 -18.96
CA VAL A 295 -21.04 15.21 -18.76
C VAL A 295 -21.41 15.24 -17.29
N TYR A 296 -21.33 16.41 -16.68
CA TYR A 296 -21.58 16.62 -15.25
C TYR A 296 -22.19 18.00 -15.00
N GLY A 297 -22.49 18.29 -13.75
CA GLY A 297 -23.25 19.48 -13.36
C GLY A 297 -24.61 19.12 -12.82
N LYS A 298 -25.17 20.00 -11.99
CA LYS A 298 -26.47 19.78 -11.35
C LYS A 298 -27.60 19.65 -12.38
N ASN A 299 -27.44 20.30 -13.52
CA ASN A 299 -28.35 20.33 -14.64
C ASN A 299 -27.67 19.81 -15.93
N CYS A 300 -26.62 18.98 -15.81
CA CYS A 300 -25.83 18.44 -16.92
C CYS A 300 -25.29 19.50 -17.91
N GLU A 301 -24.95 20.66 -17.38
CA GLU A 301 -24.53 21.85 -18.13
C GLU A 301 -23.07 21.80 -18.59
N CYS A 302 -22.24 20.95 -17.96
CA CYS A 302 -20.82 20.85 -18.24
C CYS A 302 -20.49 19.60 -19.05
N ASP A 303 -19.53 19.72 -19.96
CA ASP A 303 -19.05 18.62 -20.80
C ASP A 303 -17.57 18.76 -21.10
N ASP A 304 -16.79 17.79 -20.63
CA ASP A 304 -15.34 17.78 -20.78
C ASP A 304 -14.88 17.68 -22.24
N ARG A 305 -15.75 17.23 -23.15
CA ARG A 305 -15.48 17.25 -24.60
C ARG A 305 -15.24 18.66 -25.15
N GLN A 306 -15.73 19.70 -24.46
CA GLN A 306 -15.44 21.09 -24.83
C GLN A 306 -13.99 21.50 -24.54
N CYS A 307 -13.28 20.69 -23.75
CA CYS A 307 -11.88 20.87 -23.39
C CYS A 307 -10.95 19.83 -24.07
N GLU A 308 -11.49 18.96 -24.93
CA GLU A 308 -10.68 17.98 -25.67
C GLU A 308 -9.90 18.70 -26.79
N ASN A 309 -8.64 18.30 -26.96
CA ASN A 309 -7.84 18.69 -28.12
C ASN A 309 -8.15 17.79 -29.33
N VAL A 310 -7.46 18.02 -30.45
CA VAL A 310 -7.62 17.23 -31.70
C VAL A 310 -7.29 15.74 -31.49
N ASP A 311 -6.43 15.43 -30.52
CA ASP A 311 -6.02 14.07 -30.17
C ASP A 311 -6.96 13.37 -29.18
N GLY A 312 -7.98 14.08 -28.66
CA GLY A 312 -8.96 13.58 -27.69
C GLY A 312 -8.54 13.70 -26.22
N ASP A 313 -7.42 14.36 -25.92
CA ASP A 313 -6.96 14.63 -24.56
C ASP A 313 -7.68 15.85 -23.96
N VAL A 314 -8.36 15.63 -22.84
CA VAL A 314 -8.98 16.71 -22.06
C VAL A 314 -7.88 17.58 -21.45
N CYS A 315 -7.88 18.87 -21.79
CA CYS A 315 -6.87 19.83 -21.35
C CYS A 315 -5.43 19.35 -21.60
N GLY A 316 -5.20 18.70 -22.76
CA GLY A 316 -3.89 18.21 -23.16
C GLY A 316 -3.25 17.22 -22.19
N GLY A 317 -4.04 16.59 -21.31
CA GLY A 317 -3.58 15.69 -20.26
C GLY A 317 -2.89 16.38 -19.06
N HIS A 318 -2.82 17.72 -19.06
CA HIS A 318 -2.06 18.51 -18.09
C HIS A 318 -2.92 19.52 -17.34
N GLY A 319 -4.21 19.23 -17.22
CA GLY A 319 -5.16 20.10 -16.52
C GLY A 319 -6.47 19.39 -16.21
N ILE A 320 -7.35 20.13 -15.56
CA ILE A 320 -8.71 19.70 -15.26
C ILE A 320 -9.67 20.62 -16.01
N CYS A 321 -10.60 20.05 -16.77
CA CYS A 321 -11.65 20.85 -17.39
C CYS A 321 -12.67 21.28 -16.34
N SER A 322 -12.97 22.57 -16.33
CA SER A 322 -13.97 23.20 -15.49
C SER A 322 -15.00 23.83 -16.41
N CYS A 323 -16.00 23.04 -16.80
CA CYS A 323 -17.15 23.47 -17.61
C CYS A 323 -16.76 24.29 -18.86
N GLY A 324 -15.90 23.74 -19.71
CA GLY A 324 -15.43 24.40 -20.94
C GLY A 324 -14.17 25.27 -20.78
N ARG A 325 -13.59 25.36 -19.58
CA ARG A 325 -12.32 26.04 -19.32
C ARG A 325 -11.31 25.12 -18.66
N CYS A 326 -10.12 24.99 -19.24
CA CYS A 326 -9.04 24.22 -18.62
C CYS A 326 -8.36 24.98 -17.48
N ILE A 327 -8.21 24.30 -16.35
CA ILE A 327 -7.38 24.70 -15.21
C ILE A 327 -6.08 23.89 -15.32
N CYS A 328 -5.00 24.56 -15.71
CA CYS A 328 -3.72 23.89 -15.94
C CYS A 328 -2.99 23.57 -14.64
N GLN A 329 -2.31 22.43 -14.63
CA GLN A 329 -1.39 22.07 -13.57
C GLN A 329 -0.19 23.02 -13.53
N ASP A 330 0.50 23.05 -12.39
CA ASP A 330 1.71 23.85 -12.22
C ASP A 330 2.74 23.48 -13.30
N GLY A 331 3.29 24.51 -13.95
CA GLY A 331 4.22 24.32 -15.05
C GLY A 331 3.58 24.16 -16.42
N TRP A 332 2.25 24.22 -16.55
CA TRP A 332 1.54 24.18 -17.83
C TRP A 332 0.67 25.43 -18.05
N PHE A 333 0.40 25.76 -19.31
CA PHE A 333 -0.46 26.88 -19.70
C PHE A 333 -0.99 26.73 -21.14
N GLY A 334 -1.87 27.66 -21.54
CA GLY A 334 -2.59 27.63 -22.81
C GLY A 334 -4.08 27.34 -22.60
N LYS A 335 -4.90 27.57 -23.63
CA LYS A 335 -6.35 27.34 -23.58
C LYS A 335 -6.69 25.89 -23.18
N LEU A 336 -5.88 24.94 -23.64
CA LEU A 336 -6.02 23.51 -23.38
C LEU A 336 -4.80 22.96 -22.62
N CYS A 337 -4.06 23.80 -21.88
CA CYS A 337 -2.86 23.39 -21.14
C CYS A 337 -1.79 22.69 -21.97
N GLN A 338 -1.74 22.98 -23.27
CA GLN A 338 -0.90 22.28 -24.23
C GLN A 338 0.57 22.73 -24.21
N HIS A 339 0.90 23.80 -23.47
CA HIS A 339 2.26 24.37 -23.44
C HIS A 339 2.92 24.20 -22.08
N SER A 340 4.12 23.61 -22.07
CA SER A 340 4.97 23.53 -20.87
C SER A 340 5.66 24.87 -20.62
N ARG A 341 5.65 25.35 -19.37
CA ARG A 341 6.40 26.54 -18.92
C ARG A 341 7.90 26.28 -18.86
N LYS A 342 8.33 25.04 -18.64
CA LYS A 342 9.75 24.67 -18.68
C LYS A 342 10.18 24.58 -20.13
N CYS A 343 11.23 25.33 -20.47
CA CYS A 343 11.85 25.29 -21.78
C CYS A 343 13.30 24.81 -21.65
N ASN A 344 13.63 23.72 -22.35
CA ASN A 344 14.94 23.08 -22.33
C ASN A 344 15.77 23.52 -23.54
N MET A 345 15.77 24.81 -23.86
CA MET A 345 16.59 25.41 -24.91
C MET A 345 16.87 26.87 -24.56
N THR A 346 17.89 27.45 -25.18
CA THR A 346 18.22 28.86 -25.02
C THR A 346 17.20 29.77 -25.69
N GLU A 347 17.16 31.04 -25.29
CA GLU A 347 16.23 32.02 -25.87
C GLU A 347 16.52 32.24 -27.36
N GLU A 348 17.80 32.19 -27.75
CA GLU A 348 18.26 32.31 -29.13
C GLU A 348 17.82 31.12 -29.99
N GLU A 349 17.98 29.90 -29.49
CA GLU A 349 17.51 28.68 -30.17
C GLU A 349 15.99 28.69 -30.33
N SER A 350 15.27 29.01 -29.25
CA SER A 350 13.81 29.13 -29.29
C SER A 350 13.36 30.16 -30.31
N ARG A 351 13.98 31.35 -30.31
CA ARG A 351 13.64 32.44 -31.23
C ARG A 351 13.89 32.05 -32.68
N SER A 352 14.99 31.36 -32.97
CA SER A 352 15.35 30.93 -34.33
C SER A 352 14.32 30.00 -34.97
N LEU A 353 13.65 29.17 -34.16
CA LEU A 353 12.63 28.23 -34.63
C LEU A 353 11.27 28.90 -34.90
N CYS A 354 11.05 30.10 -34.35
CA CYS A 354 9.82 30.87 -34.52
C CYS A 354 9.97 32.01 -35.54
N GLU A 355 11.14 32.17 -36.14
CA GLU A 355 11.44 33.24 -37.09
C GLU A 355 11.09 32.78 -38.51
N SER A 356 10.17 33.50 -39.17
CA SER A 356 9.77 33.22 -40.55
C SER A 356 10.87 33.64 -41.55
N ALA A 357 10.71 33.28 -42.82
CA ALA A 357 11.68 33.61 -43.89
C ALA A 357 11.99 35.12 -44.03
N ASP A 358 11.05 35.98 -43.61
CA ASP A 358 11.19 37.43 -43.61
C ASP A 358 11.90 38.00 -42.36
N GLY A 359 12.40 37.14 -41.46
CA GLY A 359 13.08 37.55 -40.22
C GLY A 359 12.14 38.01 -39.10
N ILE A 360 10.83 37.82 -39.27
CA ILE A 360 9.80 38.23 -38.32
C ILE A 360 9.40 37.03 -37.46
N VAL A 361 9.47 37.19 -36.13
CA VAL A 361 9.06 36.15 -35.19
C VAL A 361 7.54 36.07 -35.14
N CYS A 362 7.00 34.87 -35.40
CA CYS A 362 5.56 34.57 -35.38
C CYS A 362 4.72 35.59 -36.17
N SER A 363 5.23 36.03 -37.33
CA SER A 363 4.60 37.02 -38.21
C SER A 363 4.17 38.33 -37.52
N GLY A 364 4.71 38.64 -36.33
CA GLY A 364 4.28 39.77 -35.49
C GLY A 364 2.86 39.63 -34.91
N LYS A 365 2.19 38.49 -35.11
CA LYS A 365 0.82 38.20 -34.68
C LYS A 365 0.75 37.24 -33.47
N GLY A 366 1.90 36.84 -32.93
CA GLY A 366 2.00 35.91 -31.82
C GLY A 366 3.28 36.08 -31.00
N SER A 367 3.40 35.25 -29.97
CA SER A 367 4.60 35.15 -29.11
C SER A 367 5.29 33.81 -29.31
N CYS A 368 6.62 33.81 -29.42
CA CYS A 368 7.39 32.58 -29.47
C CYS A 368 7.58 32.00 -28.07
N HIS A 369 7.27 30.72 -27.90
CA HIS A 369 7.50 29.98 -26.67
C HIS A 369 8.13 28.61 -26.97
N CYS A 370 9.39 28.45 -26.59
CA CYS A 370 10.14 27.20 -26.74
C CYS A 370 10.16 26.62 -28.16
N GLY A 371 10.40 27.50 -29.15
CA GLY A 371 10.44 27.16 -30.56
C GLY A 371 9.07 26.91 -31.22
N LYS A 372 7.97 27.28 -30.57
CA LYS A 372 6.63 27.27 -31.16
C LYS A 372 5.96 28.63 -31.04
N CYS A 373 5.28 29.05 -32.10
CA CYS A 373 4.49 30.27 -32.06
C CYS A 373 3.14 30.04 -31.38
N ILE A 374 2.84 30.91 -30.41
CA ILE A 374 1.52 31.01 -29.76
C ILE A 374 0.83 32.23 -30.35
N CYS A 375 -0.12 31.99 -31.25
CA CYS A 375 -0.85 33.05 -31.94
C CYS A 375 -1.78 33.78 -30.99
N SER A 376 -1.73 35.11 -31.00
CA SER A 376 -2.55 35.92 -30.10
C SER A 376 -3.97 35.99 -30.66
N PRO A 377 -5.01 35.54 -29.91
CA PRO A 377 -6.38 35.71 -30.36
C PRO A 377 -6.70 37.21 -30.43
N GLN A 378 -7.00 37.71 -31.63
CA GLN A 378 -7.56 39.04 -31.85
C GLN A 378 -9.09 38.92 -31.99
N GLU A 379 -9.79 39.94 -32.52
CA GLU A 379 -11.22 39.85 -32.87
C GLU A 379 -11.53 38.75 -33.90
N TRP A 380 -10.51 38.10 -34.45
CA TRP A 380 -10.54 37.11 -35.52
C TRP A 380 -9.49 36.02 -35.25
N TYR A 381 -9.64 34.87 -35.91
CA TYR A 381 -8.82 33.69 -35.67
C TYR A 381 -7.51 33.75 -36.46
N ILE A 382 -6.37 33.72 -35.73
CA ILE A 382 -5.01 33.63 -36.28
C ILE A 382 -4.52 32.19 -36.12
N SER A 383 -4.02 31.60 -37.19
CA SER A 383 -3.48 30.23 -37.20
C SER A 383 -2.19 30.11 -38.02
N GLY A 384 -1.64 28.90 -38.14
CA GLY A 384 -0.36 28.61 -38.81
C GLY A 384 0.81 28.43 -37.85
N ASP A 385 1.88 27.78 -38.32
CA ASP A 385 3.06 27.46 -37.51
C ASP A 385 3.84 28.72 -37.08
N PHE A 386 3.71 29.80 -37.86
CA PHE A 386 4.29 31.11 -37.61
C PHE A 386 3.22 32.21 -37.47
N CYS A 387 1.96 31.85 -37.18
CA CYS A 387 0.84 32.78 -37.08
C CYS A 387 0.60 33.64 -38.33
N GLU A 388 0.93 33.10 -39.50
CA GLU A 388 0.84 33.75 -40.79
C GLU A 388 -0.59 33.81 -41.33
N CYS A 389 -1.46 32.86 -40.92
CA CYS A 389 -2.81 32.72 -41.44
C CYS A 389 -3.80 33.58 -40.67
N ASP A 390 -4.57 34.36 -41.42
CA ASP A 390 -5.62 35.24 -40.91
C ASP A 390 -6.94 34.93 -41.60
N ASP A 391 -7.93 34.50 -40.83
CA ASP A 391 -9.22 34.08 -41.39
C ASP A 391 -9.96 35.22 -42.13
N ARG A 392 -9.56 36.49 -41.95
CA ARG A 392 -10.10 37.62 -42.71
C ARG A 392 -9.64 37.63 -44.16
N ASP A 393 -8.56 36.94 -44.47
CA ASP A 393 -8.02 36.80 -45.83
C ASP A 393 -8.87 35.82 -46.66
N CYS A 394 -9.76 35.04 -46.03
CA CYS A 394 -10.75 34.23 -46.74
C CYS A 394 -11.87 35.07 -47.34
N ASP A 395 -12.40 34.59 -48.47
CA ASP A 395 -13.48 35.24 -49.18
C ASP A 395 -14.78 35.31 -48.35
N LYS A 396 -15.50 36.42 -48.52
CA LYS A 396 -16.73 36.75 -47.80
C LYS A 396 -17.86 36.98 -48.77
N HIS A 397 -19.03 36.47 -48.44
CA HIS A 397 -20.28 36.79 -49.12
C HIS A 397 -21.34 37.16 -48.06
N ASP A 398 -22.09 38.24 -48.30
CA ASP A 398 -23.01 38.86 -47.33
C ASP A 398 -22.40 39.17 -45.95
N GLY A 399 -21.09 39.49 -45.93
CA GLY A 399 -20.36 39.84 -44.71
C GLY A 399 -19.92 38.66 -43.84
N LEU A 400 -20.22 37.42 -44.24
CA LEU A 400 -19.83 36.20 -43.54
C LEU A 400 -18.64 35.53 -44.24
N ILE A 401 -17.60 35.17 -43.47
CA ILE A 401 -16.45 34.38 -43.95
C ILE A 401 -16.96 32.98 -44.33
N CYS A 402 -16.63 32.54 -45.54
CA CYS A 402 -17.09 31.27 -46.08
C CYS A 402 -18.61 31.05 -45.94
N THR A 403 -19.41 32.14 -45.92
CA THR A 403 -20.86 32.17 -45.67
C THR A 403 -21.36 31.41 -44.43
N GLY A 404 -20.46 30.99 -43.54
CA GLY A 404 -20.77 30.05 -42.46
C GLY A 404 -20.99 28.60 -42.91
N ASN A 405 -20.76 28.28 -44.19
CA ASN A 405 -20.93 26.94 -44.79
C ASN A 405 -19.61 26.25 -45.13
N GLY A 406 -18.51 26.73 -44.54
CA GLY A 406 -17.17 26.21 -44.74
C GLY A 406 -16.23 26.67 -43.65
N VAL A 407 -15.04 26.08 -43.62
CA VAL A 407 -13.96 26.44 -42.69
C VAL A 407 -12.90 27.21 -43.47
N CYS A 408 -12.43 28.33 -42.93
CA CYS A 408 -11.32 29.06 -43.52
C CYS A 408 -10.00 28.31 -43.27
N SER A 409 -9.29 28.02 -44.36
CA SER A 409 -7.99 27.35 -44.39
C SER A 409 -6.98 28.30 -45.03
N CYS A 410 -6.42 29.19 -44.21
CA CYS A 410 -5.37 30.15 -44.57
C CYS A 410 -5.62 30.92 -45.88
N GLY A 411 -6.76 31.62 -45.96
CA GLY A 411 -7.14 32.43 -47.13
C GLY A 411 -7.98 31.69 -48.18
N ASN A 412 -8.26 30.40 -48.00
CA ASN A 412 -9.17 29.64 -48.85
C ASN A 412 -10.31 29.01 -48.05
N CYS A 413 -11.54 29.08 -48.55
CA CYS A 413 -12.67 28.43 -47.90
C CYS A 413 -12.77 26.94 -48.27
N GLU A 414 -12.71 26.07 -47.27
CA GLU A 414 -13.03 24.65 -47.41
C GLU A 414 -14.52 24.44 -47.16
N CYS A 415 -15.29 24.32 -48.24
CA CYS A 415 -16.73 24.19 -48.17
C CYS A 415 -17.18 22.83 -47.64
N TRP A 416 -18.23 22.84 -46.83
CA TRP A 416 -18.89 21.63 -46.38
C TRP A 416 -19.59 20.91 -47.55
N GLU A 417 -19.86 19.61 -47.37
CA GLU A 417 -20.46 18.78 -48.42
C GLU A 417 -21.76 19.39 -48.95
N GLY A 418 -21.85 19.56 -50.27
CA GLY A 418 -22.99 20.18 -50.94
C GLY A 418 -22.87 21.70 -51.16
N TRP A 419 -21.85 22.36 -50.60
CA TRP A 419 -21.55 23.77 -50.84
C TRP A 419 -20.33 23.95 -51.75
N ASN A 420 -20.33 25.02 -52.54
CA ASN A 420 -19.27 25.37 -53.49
C ASN A 420 -19.20 26.90 -53.68
N GLY A 421 -18.25 27.37 -54.48
CA GLY A 421 -17.94 28.80 -54.61
C GLY A 421 -16.74 29.18 -53.75
N ASN A 422 -16.15 30.35 -54.02
CA ASN A 422 -14.92 30.76 -53.32
C ASN A 422 -15.19 31.14 -51.85
N ALA A 423 -16.41 31.56 -51.53
CA ALA A 423 -16.89 31.82 -50.18
C ALA A 423 -17.96 30.78 -49.73
N CYS A 424 -18.02 29.61 -50.37
CA CYS A 424 -19.02 28.58 -50.11
C CYS A 424 -20.48 29.03 -50.26
N GLU A 425 -20.73 30.02 -51.12
CA GLU A 425 -22.02 30.69 -51.30
C GLU A 425 -23.01 29.93 -52.19
N ILE A 426 -22.57 28.85 -52.86
CA ILE A 426 -23.35 28.10 -53.85
C ILE A 426 -23.75 26.75 -53.28
N TRP A 427 -25.05 26.52 -53.08
CA TRP A 427 -25.60 25.20 -52.77
C TRP A 427 -25.77 24.35 -54.04
N LEU A 428 -25.28 23.12 -54.03
CA LEU A 428 -25.33 22.16 -55.14
C LEU A 428 -26.36 21.03 -54.94
N GLY A 429 -27.05 20.99 -53.80
CA GLY A 429 -28.08 19.99 -53.52
C GLY A 429 -29.39 20.24 -54.29
N ARG A 430 -30.17 19.17 -54.53
CA ARG A 430 -31.47 19.26 -55.22
C ARG A 430 -32.62 19.75 -54.32
N GLU A 431 -32.42 19.75 -53.01
CA GLU A 431 -33.31 20.34 -52.00
C GLU A 431 -32.46 21.13 -51.01
N TYR A 432 -32.96 22.29 -50.59
CA TYR A 432 -32.33 23.14 -49.58
C TYR A 432 -32.73 22.60 -48.20
N PRO A 433 -31.78 22.35 -47.27
CA PRO A 433 -32.13 21.92 -45.91
C PRO A 433 -32.82 23.02 -45.10
#